data_AF-A0A7S2VTM6-F1
#
_entry.id   AF-A0A7S2VTM6-F1
#
_cell.length_a   1.000
_cell.length_b   1.000
_cell.length_c   1.000
_cell.angle_alpha   90.00
_cell.angle_beta   90.00
_cell.angle_gamma   90.00
#
_symmetry.space_group_name_H-M   'P 1'
#
loop_
_entity.id
_entity.type
_entity.pdbx_description
1 polymer ?
#
loop_
_entity_poly.entity_id
_entity_poly.type
_entity_poly.pdbx_seq_one_letter_code
_entity_poly.pdbx_strand_id
1 'polypeptide(L)'
;MPQASTSPAPSPPQALAPPRACRLTCVWAVSQQALPSLAPEARAIEVPGGKATKIGRLHQGGMFEQLLGVDSPYLTCISRSHFELAPHEANSEQLPSFVLKNFSCNPVRVKEGTLSQGGQTVLHPPATIDILGTSYAGEVPVVVISFHLDSADTGVAAPLGEIASVPGSPWPQQPPCCMINCTFV
;
A
#
# COMPACT_ATOMS: atom_id res chain seq x y z
N MET A 1 38.19 -36.86 -38.18
CA MET A 1 36.75 -37.19 -38.13
C MET A 1 36.03 -35.98 -37.56
N PRO A 2 35.08 -35.36 -38.29
CA PRO A 2 34.37 -34.17 -37.81
C PRO A 2 33.33 -34.58 -36.76
N GLN A 3 33.38 -33.98 -35.58
CA GLN A 3 32.36 -34.16 -34.55
C GLN A 3 31.12 -33.35 -34.93
N ALA A 4 29.97 -34.04 -35.03
CA ALA A 4 28.69 -33.41 -35.28
C ALA A 4 28.22 -32.66 -34.03
N SER A 5 28.26 -31.33 -34.07
CA SER A 5 27.64 -30.46 -33.07
C SER A 5 26.12 -30.67 -33.10
N THR A 6 25.62 -31.46 -32.16
CA THR A 6 24.18 -31.64 -31.92
C THR A 6 23.68 -30.39 -31.21
N SER A 7 23.00 -29.52 -31.97
CA SER A 7 22.36 -28.34 -31.40
C SER A 7 21.21 -28.79 -30.49
N PRO A 8 21.15 -28.33 -29.22
CA PRO A 8 20.07 -28.71 -28.31
C PRO A 8 18.72 -28.21 -28.85
N ALA A 9 17.71 -29.07 -28.78
CA ALA A 9 16.35 -28.74 -29.21
C ALA A 9 15.82 -27.54 -28.40
N PRO A 10 15.07 -26.60 -29.01
CA PRO A 10 14.45 -25.49 -28.31
C PRO A 10 13.49 -26.03 -27.24
N SER A 11 13.70 -25.62 -25.99
CA SER A 11 12.81 -25.94 -24.89
C SER A 11 11.40 -25.40 -25.18
N PRO A 12 10.34 -26.14 -24.79
CA PRO A 12 8.98 -25.65 -24.94
C PRO A 12 8.81 -24.31 -24.22
N PRO A 13 8.02 -23.37 -24.76
CA PRO A 13 7.76 -22.10 -24.11
C PRO A 13 7.16 -22.38 -22.73
N GLN A 14 7.92 -22.07 -21.69
CA GLN A 14 7.43 -22.14 -20.32
C GLN A 14 6.26 -21.17 -20.20
N ALA A 15 5.10 -21.68 -19.82
CA ALA A 15 3.94 -20.84 -19.55
C ALA A 15 4.32 -19.84 -18.44
N LEU A 16 4.28 -18.54 -18.76
CA LEU A 16 4.59 -17.49 -17.81
C LEU A 16 3.66 -17.63 -16.60
N ALA A 17 4.22 -17.67 -15.39
CA ALA A 17 3.42 -17.67 -14.18
C ALA A 17 2.54 -16.40 -14.15
N PRO A 18 1.28 -16.50 -13.65
CA PRO A 18 0.41 -15.33 -13.57
C PRO A 18 1.04 -14.25 -12.67
N PRO A 19 0.90 -12.97 -13.01
CA PRO A 19 1.42 -11.88 -12.18
C PRO A 19 0.80 -11.88 -10.79
N ARG A 20 1.63 -11.80 -9.74
CA ARG A 20 1.17 -11.81 -8.34
C ARG A 20 0.53 -10.47 -7.99
N ALA A 21 -0.66 -10.52 -7.38
CA ALA A 21 -1.31 -9.33 -6.84
C ALA A 21 -0.55 -8.79 -5.62
N CYS A 22 -0.69 -7.49 -5.37
CA CYS A 22 -0.17 -6.82 -4.18
C CYS A 22 -1.28 -6.00 -3.52
N ARG A 23 -1.05 -5.59 -2.28
CA ARG A 23 -2.00 -4.78 -1.51
C ARG A 23 -1.29 -3.56 -0.98
N LEU A 24 -1.89 -2.39 -1.19
CA LEU A 24 -1.44 -1.12 -0.66
C LEU A 24 -2.33 -0.73 0.51
N THR A 25 -1.82 -0.82 1.74
CA THR A 25 -2.58 -0.58 2.97
C THR A 25 -2.16 0.73 3.61
N CYS A 26 -3.11 1.62 3.91
CA CYS A 26 -2.84 2.83 4.67
C CYS A 26 -2.51 2.46 6.12
N VAL A 27 -1.29 2.78 6.55
CA VAL A 27 -0.78 2.51 7.90
C VAL A 27 -0.73 3.76 8.77
N TRP A 28 -0.76 4.95 8.15
CA TRP A 28 -0.74 6.22 8.85
C TRP A 28 -1.44 7.30 8.03
N ALA A 29 -2.13 8.21 8.71
CA ALA A 29 -2.78 9.37 8.14
C ALA A 29 -2.74 10.51 9.16
N VAL A 30 -2.55 11.74 8.69
CA VAL A 30 -2.33 12.91 9.57
C VAL A 30 -3.49 13.23 10.51
N SER A 31 -4.72 12.87 10.14
CA SER A 31 -5.89 13.02 11.03
C SER A 31 -5.90 12.03 12.19
N GLN A 32 -5.27 10.86 12.05
CA GLN A 32 -5.17 9.72 12.99
C GLN A 32 -6.49 9.18 13.61
N GLN A 33 -7.60 9.88 13.50
CA GLN A 33 -8.83 9.62 14.26
C GLN A 33 -9.56 8.33 13.87
N ALA A 34 -9.34 7.78 12.67
CA ALA A 34 -10.16 6.70 12.13
C ALA A 34 -9.40 5.42 11.73
N LEU A 35 -8.07 5.40 11.70
CA LEU A 35 -7.35 4.28 11.07
C LEU A 35 -7.62 2.90 11.71
N PRO A 36 -7.62 2.75 13.05
CA PRO A 36 -7.93 1.46 13.68
C PRO A 36 -9.40 1.07 13.62
N SER A 37 -10.31 2.05 13.52
CA SER A 37 -11.76 1.82 13.48
C SER A 37 -12.31 1.56 12.08
N LEU A 38 -11.57 1.95 11.04
CA LEU A 38 -11.92 1.67 9.65
C LEU A 38 -11.77 0.18 9.33
N ALA A 39 -12.71 -0.33 8.55
CA ALA A 39 -12.63 -1.68 7.99
C ALA A 39 -11.33 -1.84 7.16
N PRO A 40 -10.68 -3.02 7.18
CA PRO A 40 -9.45 -3.26 6.41
C PRO A 40 -9.56 -2.91 4.92
N GLU A 41 -10.75 -3.06 4.33
CA GLU A 41 -11.06 -2.77 2.94
C GLU A 41 -11.13 -1.25 2.69
N ALA A 42 -11.61 -0.47 3.66
CA ALA A 42 -11.68 0.99 3.57
C ALA A 42 -10.30 1.68 3.62
N ARG A 43 -9.28 0.96 4.09
CA ARG A 43 -7.89 1.44 4.18
C ARG A 43 -6.94 0.73 3.23
N ALA A 44 -7.42 -0.09 2.31
CA ALA A 44 -6.56 -0.84 1.40
C ALA A 44 -6.98 -0.73 -0.06
N ILE A 45 -5.99 -0.75 -0.95
CA ILE A 45 -6.16 -0.74 -2.40
C ILE A 45 -5.50 -2.00 -2.95
N GLU A 46 -6.24 -2.78 -3.74
CA GLU A 46 -5.68 -3.90 -4.47
C GLU A 46 -4.87 -3.39 -5.68
N VAL A 47 -3.66 -3.94 -5.85
CA VAL A 47 -2.77 -3.63 -6.96
C VAL A 47 -2.59 -4.91 -7.78
N PRO A 48 -3.33 -5.07 -8.89
CA PRO A 48 -3.21 -6.24 -9.75
C PRO A 48 -1.79 -6.32 -10.35
N GLY A 49 -1.13 -7.46 -10.24
CA GLY A 49 0.25 -7.62 -10.70
C GLY A 49 0.46 -7.45 -12.21
N GLY A 50 -0.61 -7.49 -13.01
CA GLY A 50 -0.55 -7.40 -14.47
C GLY A 50 -1.10 -6.09 -15.05
N LYS A 51 -1.49 -5.11 -14.21
CA LYS A 51 -2.10 -3.86 -14.69
C LYS A 51 -1.65 -2.66 -13.90
N ALA A 52 -1.42 -1.55 -14.61
CA ALA A 52 -1.18 -0.26 -13.98
C ALA A 52 -2.40 0.18 -13.14
N THR A 53 -2.13 0.56 -11.89
CA THR A 53 -3.13 1.03 -10.93
C THR A 53 -2.85 2.48 -10.58
N LYS A 54 -3.83 3.36 -10.81
CA LYS A 54 -3.74 4.78 -10.45
C LYS A 54 -4.31 5.01 -9.06
N ILE A 55 -3.58 5.75 -8.24
CA ILE A 55 -3.96 6.12 -6.89
C ILE A 55 -4.16 7.64 -6.85
N GLY A 56 -5.29 8.09 -6.34
CA GLY A 56 -5.64 9.50 -6.21
C GLY A 56 -7.15 9.67 -6.03
N ARG A 57 -7.60 10.88 -5.70
CA ARG A 57 -9.00 11.13 -5.31
C ARG A 57 -10.04 10.73 -6.35
N LEU A 58 -9.68 10.76 -7.63
CA LEU A 58 -10.58 10.35 -8.71
C LEU A 58 -10.71 8.82 -8.82
N HIS A 59 -9.66 8.08 -8.43
CA HIS A 59 -9.59 6.63 -8.60
C HIS A 59 -10.06 5.87 -7.37
N GLN A 60 -9.99 6.47 -6.19
CA GLN A 60 -10.38 5.86 -4.90
C GLN A 60 -11.54 6.63 -4.29
N GLY A 61 -12.73 6.47 -4.86
CA GLY A 61 -13.91 7.25 -4.52
C GLY A 61 -14.24 7.20 -3.02
N GLY A 62 -14.10 8.34 -2.34
CA GLY A 62 -14.43 8.49 -0.91
C GLY A 62 -13.43 7.86 0.06
N MET A 63 -12.39 7.16 -0.41
CA MET A 63 -11.40 6.51 0.46
C MET A 63 -10.61 7.55 1.25
N PHE A 64 -10.15 8.62 0.60
CA PHE A 64 -9.35 9.64 1.25
C PHE A 64 -10.16 10.47 2.24
N GLU A 65 -11.43 10.72 1.94
CA GLU A 65 -12.39 11.36 2.84
C GLU A 65 -12.64 10.50 4.09
N GLN A 66 -12.67 9.17 3.96
CA GLN A 66 -12.73 8.25 5.11
C GLN A 66 -11.44 8.26 5.93
N LEU A 67 -10.28 8.27 5.28
CA LEU A 67 -8.97 8.25 5.95
C LEU A 67 -8.65 9.58 6.66
N LEU A 68 -8.95 10.71 6.01
CA LEU A 68 -8.56 12.04 6.49
C LEU A 68 -9.69 12.79 7.20
N GLY A 69 -10.95 12.44 6.94
CA GLY A 69 -12.13 13.22 7.30
C GLY A 69 -12.62 14.07 6.13
N VAL A 70 -13.93 14.21 5.98
CA VAL A 70 -14.59 14.91 4.86
C VAL A 70 -14.16 16.39 4.76
N ASP A 71 -13.99 17.05 5.90
CA ASP A 71 -13.61 18.46 5.97
C ASP A 71 -12.10 18.67 6.17
N SER A 72 -11.30 17.60 5.99
CA SER A 72 -9.86 17.67 6.20
C SER A 72 -9.20 18.53 5.13
N PRO A 73 -8.51 19.62 5.50
CA PRO A 73 -7.91 20.47 4.48
C PRO A 73 -6.67 19.82 3.83
N TYR A 74 -6.16 18.72 4.38
CA TYR A 74 -5.16 17.84 3.76
C TYR A 74 -5.68 17.05 2.55
N LEU A 75 -6.99 16.98 2.32
CA LEU A 75 -7.55 16.42 1.09
C LEU A 75 -7.08 17.19 -0.16
N THR A 76 -6.75 18.48 -0.01
CA THR A 76 -6.19 19.30 -1.09
C THR A 76 -4.77 18.88 -1.47
N CYS A 77 -4.04 18.20 -0.56
CA CYS A 77 -2.72 17.65 -0.84
C CYS A 77 -2.78 16.39 -1.72
N ILE A 78 -3.96 15.78 -1.89
CA ILE A 78 -4.12 14.56 -2.67
C ILE A 78 -4.68 14.88 -4.05
N SER A 79 -3.82 14.80 -5.06
CA SER A 79 -4.20 14.99 -6.46
C SER A 79 -5.25 13.97 -6.93
N ARG A 80 -6.02 14.33 -7.95
CA ARG A 80 -7.01 13.44 -8.62
C ARG A 80 -6.36 12.15 -9.10
N SER A 81 -5.21 12.26 -9.74
CA SER A 81 -4.27 11.17 -10.02
C SER A 81 -2.97 11.54 -9.34
N HIS A 82 -2.66 10.90 -8.20
CA HIS A 82 -1.49 11.24 -7.40
C HIS A 82 -0.26 10.49 -7.89
N PHE A 83 -0.34 9.17 -7.95
CA PHE A 83 0.71 8.32 -8.49
C PHE A 83 0.11 7.08 -9.17
N GLU A 84 0.95 6.35 -9.87
CA GLU A 84 0.60 5.06 -10.48
C GLU A 84 1.64 4.01 -10.13
N LEU A 85 1.16 2.79 -9.90
CA LEU A 85 1.97 1.58 -9.79
C LEU A 85 1.74 0.75 -11.04
N ALA A 86 2.77 0.60 -11.87
CA ALA A 86 2.74 -0.26 -13.05
C ALA A 86 3.63 -1.49 -12.85
N PRO A 87 3.28 -2.68 -13.37
CA PRO A 87 4.17 -3.84 -13.33
C PRO A 87 5.52 -3.53 -13.99
N HIS A 88 6.60 -4.05 -13.41
CA HIS A 88 7.94 -3.91 -13.96
C HIS A 88 8.39 -5.22 -14.62
N GLU A 89 8.48 -5.20 -15.95
CA GLU A 89 8.72 -6.38 -16.81
C GLU A 89 10.13 -6.99 -16.71
N ALA A 90 11.07 -6.36 -15.97
CA ALA A 90 12.47 -6.73 -16.05
C ALA A 90 12.89 -7.97 -15.22
N ASN A 91 12.01 -8.54 -14.38
CA ASN A 91 12.37 -9.66 -13.50
C ASN A 91 11.32 -10.78 -13.54
N SER A 92 11.62 -11.87 -14.25
CA SER A 92 10.70 -13.01 -14.41
C SER A 92 10.63 -13.97 -13.23
N GLU A 93 11.53 -13.96 -12.23
CA GLU A 93 11.71 -15.20 -11.45
C GLU A 93 11.56 -15.18 -9.92
N GLN A 94 11.33 -14.07 -9.21
CA GLN A 94 11.16 -14.21 -7.74
C GLN A 94 10.20 -13.26 -7.02
N LEU A 95 10.20 -11.95 -7.31
CA LEU A 95 9.42 -11.00 -6.52
C LEU A 95 8.67 -10.01 -7.41
N PRO A 96 7.40 -9.69 -7.08
CA PRO A 96 6.69 -8.65 -7.79
C PRO A 96 7.48 -7.33 -7.67
N SER A 97 7.62 -6.62 -8.79
CA SER A 97 8.24 -5.30 -8.81
C SER A 97 7.37 -4.34 -9.59
N PHE A 98 7.31 -3.09 -9.13
CA PHE A 98 6.44 -2.07 -9.68
C PHE A 98 7.21 -0.81 -9.99
N VAL A 99 6.92 -0.18 -11.13
CA VAL A 99 7.33 1.20 -11.39
C VAL A 99 6.32 2.12 -10.72
N LEU A 100 6.77 2.86 -9.70
CA LEU A 100 6.02 3.94 -9.09
C LEU A 100 6.30 5.22 -9.88
N LYS A 101 5.26 5.89 -10.37
CA LYS A 101 5.37 7.19 -11.06
C LYS A 101 4.53 8.26 -10.36
N ASN A 102 5.14 9.38 -10.00
CA ASN A 102 4.44 10.51 -9.39
C ASN A 102 3.84 11.43 -10.47
N PHE A 103 2.54 11.71 -10.40
CA PHE A 103 1.85 12.68 -11.25
C PHE A 103 1.48 13.98 -10.53
N SER A 104 1.54 13.97 -9.20
CA SER A 104 1.19 15.08 -8.33
C SER A 104 2.30 16.12 -8.26
N CYS A 105 1.93 17.38 -8.04
CA CYS A 105 2.89 18.43 -7.65
C CYS A 105 3.42 18.21 -6.22
N ASN A 106 2.65 17.50 -5.39
CA ASN A 106 3.11 17.11 -4.07
C ASN A 106 4.09 15.91 -4.17
N PRO A 107 5.25 15.97 -3.49
CA PRO A 107 6.22 14.90 -3.60
C PRO A 107 5.76 13.60 -2.96
N VAL A 108 6.22 12.48 -3.52
CA VAL A 108 6.03 11.14 -2.95
C VAL A 108 7.36 10.65 -2.41
N ARG A 109 7.42 10.29 -1.13
CA ARG A 109 8.64 9.74 -0.51
C ARG A 109 8.57 8.22 -0.45
N VAL A 110 9.68 7.59 -0.81
CA VAL A 110 9.95 6.16 -0.71
C VAL A 110 11.27 5.95 0.02
N LYS A 111 11.69 4.70 0.24
CA LYS A 111 12.95 4.39 0.93
C LYS A 111 14.17 5.00 0.23
N GLU A 112 14.18 5.02 -1.10
CA GLU A 112 15.27 5.47 -1.95
C GLU A 112 15.35 7.00 -2.10
N GLY A 113 14.35 7.74 -1.60
CA GLY A 113 14.31 9.19 -1.66
C GLY A 113 12.93 9.76 -1.95
N THR A 114 12.90 10.96 -2.50
CA THR A 114 11.66 11.70 -2.79
C THR A 114 11.50 11.88 -4.29
N LEU A 115 10.32 11.53 -4.81
CA LEU A 115 9.92 11.70 -6.19
C LEU A 115 9.15 13.01 -6.36
N SER A 116 9.74 13.95 -7.07
CA SER A 116 9.04 15.14 -7.59
C SER A 116 8.05 14.75 -8.68
N GLN A 117 7.22 15.71 -9.12
CA GLN A 117 6.29 15.50 -10.22
C GLN A 117 6.98 14.96 -11.49
N GLY A 118 6.43 13.88 -12.06
CA GLY A 118 6.99 13.19 -13.22
C GLY A 118 8.12 12.20 -12.89
N GLY A 119 8.65 12.22 -11.67
CA GLY A 119 9.65 11.28 -11.19
C GLY A 119 9.11 9.86 -11.08
N GLN A 120 10.01 8.88 -11.21
CA GLN A 120 9.67 7.46 -11.09
C GLN A 120 10.78 6.67 -10.39
N THR A 121 10.42 5.55 -9.78
CA THR A 121 11.35 4.58 -9.18
C THR A 121 10.78 3.16 -9.27
N VAL A 122 11.61 2.15 -9.05
CA VAL A 122 11.18 0.76 -8.92
C VAL A 122 10.97 0.43 -7.45
N LEU A 123 9.84 -0.18 -7.12
CA LEU A 123 9.48 -0.65 -5.79
C LEU A 123 9.41 -2.18 -5.76
N HIS A 124 9.86 -2.74 -4.65
CA HIS A 124 9.74 -4.15 -4.31
C HIS A 124 8.99 -4.27 -2.99
N PRO A 125 7.87 -5.01 -2.92
CA PRO A 125 7.25 -5.32 -1.64
C PRO A 125 8.19 -6.14 -0.74
N PRO A 126 8.23 -5.91 0.58
CA PRO A 126 7.50 -4.84 1.29
C PRO A 126 8.12 -3.45 1.08
N ALA A 127 7.29 -2.44 0.87
CA ALA A 127 7.73 -1.05 0.69
C ALA A 127 6.78 -0.03 1.32
N THR A 128 7.33 1.12 1.75
CA THR A 128 6.53 2.25 2.28
C THR A 128 6.50 3.38 1.26
N ILE A 129 5.31 3.97 1.07
CA ILE A 129 5.05 5.09 0.18
C ILE A 129 4.35 6.19 0.97
N ASP A 130 5.02 7.33 1.11
CA ASP A 130 4.50 8.49 1.82
C ASP A 130 4.07 9.57 0.83
N ILE A 131 2.84 10.06 0.97
CA ILE A 131 2.39 11.29 0.32
C ILE A 131 2.78 12.46 1.22
N LEU A 132 3.63 13.36 0.71
CA LEU A 132 3.97 14.58 1.41
C LEU A 132 2.97 15.70 1.06
N GLY A 133 2.74 16.60 2.00
CA GLY A 133 2.01 17.84 1.79
C GLY A 133 2.70 18.99 2.49
N THR A 134 2.15 20.18 2.38
CA THR A 134 2.57 21.33 3.18
C THR A 134 1.71 21.42 4.44
N SER A 135 2.32 21.70 5.59
CA SER A 135 1.55 22.04 6.79
C SER A 135 0.70 23.29 6.56
N TYR A 136 -0.31 23.54 7.39
CA TYR A 136 -1.11 24.77 7.32
C TYR A 136 -0.29 26.05 7.51
N ALA A 137 0.83 25.96 8.23
CA ALA A 137 1.76 27.06 8.38
C ALA A 137 2.63 27.30 7.13
N GLY A 138 2.65 26.36 6.17
CA GLY A 138 3.37 26.47 4.90
C GLY A 138 4.88 26.22 4.98
N GLU A 139 5.42 25.96 6.17
CA GLU A 139 6.88 26.00 6.41
C GLU A 139 7.55 24.62 6.35
N VAL A 140 6.81 23.55 6.65
CA VAL A 140 7.40 22.21 6.83
C VAL A 140 6.63 21.16 6.03
N PRO A 141 7.31 20.33 5.23
CA PRO A 141 6.67 19.19 4.60
C PRO A 141 6.20 18.21 5.66
N VAL A 142 4.92 17.84 5.61
CA VAL A 142 4.32 16.85 6.50
C VAL A 142 3.94 15.61 5.70
N VAL A 143 4.06 14.44 6.31
CA VAL A 143 3.41 13.25 5.76
C VAL A 143 1.91 13.47 5.91
N VAL A 144 1.15 13.27 4.83
CA VAL A 144 -0.31 13.36 4.85
C VAL A 144 -0.90 11.96 5.00
N ILE A 145 -0.39 11.00 4.23
CA ILE A 145 -0.75 9.59 4.29
C ILE A 145 0.50 8.75 4.05
N SER A 146 0.64 7.66 4.79
CA SER A 146 1.62 6.60 4.55
C SER A 146 0.92 5.30 4.17
N PHE A 147 1.38 4.69 3.10
CA PHE A 147 0.94 3.39 2.62
C PHE A 147 2.06 2.37 2.75
N HIS A 148 1.69 1.15 3.11
CA HIS A 148 2.54 -0.02 3.07
C HIS A 148 2.11 -0.93 1.92
N LEU A 149 3.03 -1.20 1.00
CA LEU A 149 2.85 -2.10 -0.13
C LEU A 149 3.35 -3.48 0.27
N ASP A 150 2.44 -4.44 0.34
CA ASP A 150 2.73 -5.84 0.62
C ASP A 150 2.43 -6.72 -0.59
N SER A 151 3.20 -7.80 -0.72
CA SER A 151 2.80 -8.91 -1.58
C SER A 151 1.48 -9.45 -1.03
N ALA A 152 0.46 -9.60 -1.89
CA ALA A 152 -0.69 -10.40 -1.50
C ALA A 152 -0.17 -11.83 -1.49
N ASP A 153 0.32 -12.30 -0.35
CA ASP A 153 0.54 -13.72 -0.16
C ASP A 153 -0.82 -14.36 -0.41
N THR A 154 -0.96 -14.97 -1.60
CA THR A 154 -1.93 -16.02 -1.84
C THR A 154 -1.74 -16.93 -0.66
N GLY A 155 -2.65 -16.87 0.30
CA GLY A 155 -2.63 -17.73 1.45
C GLY A 155 -2.51 -19.13 0.91
N VAL A 156 -1.28 -19.67 0.93
CA VAL A 156 -1.08 -21.07 1.16
C VAL A 156 -1.68 -21.18 2.55
N ALA A 157 -2.98 -21.50 2.57
CA ALA A 157 -3.74 -21.69 3.77
C ALA A 157 -2.82 -22.49 4.67
N ALA A 158 -2.33 -21.88 5.76
CA ALA A 158 -1.53 -22.59 6.71
C ALA A 158 -2.33 -23.88 7.00
N PRO A 159 -1.76 -25.08 6.79
CA PRO A 159 -2.50 -26.31 7.01
C PRO A 159 -3.10 -26.17 8.40
N LEU A 160 -4.43 -26.27 8.49
CA LEU A 160 -5.20 -26.16 9.72
C LEU A 160 -4.59 -27.17 10.72
N GLY A 161 -3.64 -26.70 11.50
CA GLY A 161 -3.09 -27.42 12.64
C GLY A 161 -4.22 -27.56 13.62
N GLU A 162 -4.71 -28.79 13.71
CA GLU A 162 -5.71 -29.30 14.62
C GLU A 162 -5.68 -28.59 15.98
N ILE A 163 -6.81 -27.96 16.31
CA ILE A 163 -7.00 -27.10 17.47
C ILE A 163 -7.00 -27.98 18.72
N ALA A 164 -5.89 -28.01 19.47
CA ALA A 164 -5.91 -28.51 20.84
C ALA A 164 -6.71 -27.52 21.70
N SER A 165 -7.84 -27.99 22.24
CA SER A 165 -8.75 -27.23 23.10
C SER A 165 -8.03 -26.76 24.38
N VAL A 166 -8.07 -25.46 24.68
CA VAL A 166 -7.63 -24.92 25.97
C VAL A 166 -8.86 -24.60 26.83
N PRO A 167 -8.99 -25.17 28.03
CA PRO A 167 -10.11 -24.86 28.93
C PRO A 167 -9.92 -23.52 29.66
N GLY A 168 -11.04 -22.81 29.76
CA GLY A 168 -11.39 -21.64 30.57
C GLY A 168 -10.32 -20.93 31.40
N SER A 169 -10.21 -19.62 31.16
CA SER A 169 -9.73 -18.65 32.17
C SER A 169 -10.73 -17.50 32.34
N PRO A 170 -10.99 -17.04 33.58
CA PRO A 170 -11.94 -15.98 33.89
C PRO A 170 -11.32 -14.59 33.70
N TRP A 171 -12.08 -13.69 33.06
CA TRP A 171 -11.70 -12.30 32.82
C TRP A 171 -11.73 -11.45 34.10
N PRO A 172 -10.76 -10.55 34.33
CA PRO A 172 -10.87 -9.54 35.38
C PRO A 172 -11.74 -8.35 34.94
N GLN A 173 -12.52 -7.84 35.90
CA GLN A 173 -13.43 -6.69 35.75
C GLN A 173 -12.69 -5.40 35.38
N GLN A 174 -13.22 -4.66 34.40
CA GLN A 174 -12.76 -3.32 34.03
C GLN A 174 -13.20 -2.27 35.05
N PRO A 175 -12.36 -1.27 35.39
CA PRO A 175 -12.78 -0.11 36.18
C PRO A 175 -13.57 0.90 35.33
N PRO A 176 -14.44 1.72 35.97
CA PRO A 176 -15.35 2.64 35.29
C PRO A 176 -14.64 3.82 34.61
N CYS A 177 -15.12 4.17 33.42
CA CYS A 177 -14.68 5.31 32.62
C CYS A 177 -14.89 6.63 33.36
N CYS A 178 -13.81 7.40 33.54
CA CYS A 178 -13.85 8.78 34.01
C CYS A 178 -14.48 9.65 32.92
N MET A 179 -15.66 10.22 33.20
CA MET A 179 -16.25 11.28 32.39
C MET A 179 -15.47 12.57 32.60
N ILE A 180 -14.70 13.00 31.59
CA ILE A 180 -14.12 14.34 31.53
C ILE A 180 -15.10 15.22 30.74
N ASN A 181 -15.83 16.07 31.45
CA ASN A 181 -16.61 17.16 30.89
C ASN A 181 -15.64 18.25 30.36
N CYS A 182 -15.62 18.45 29.05
CA CYS A 182 -15.03 19.64 28.45
C CYS A 182 -16.12 20.73 28.35
N THR A 183 -16.09 21.67 29.29
CA THR A 183 -16.85 22.93 29.20
C THR A 183 -16.16 23.85 28.20
N PHE A 184 -16.80 24.15 27.09
CA PHE A 184 -16.40 25.23 26.20
C PHE A 184 -16.79 26.58 26.82
N VAL A 185 -15.83 27.51 26.84
CA VAL A 185 -16.03 28.95 27.10
C VAL A 185 -15.76 29.68 25.80
#